data_AF-B0G9S9-F1
#
_entry.id   AF-B0G9S9-F1
#
_cell.length_a   1.000
_cell.length_b   1.000
_cell.length_c   1.000
_cell.angle_alpha   90.00
_cell.angle_beta   90.00
_cell.angle_gamma   90.00
#
_symmetry.space_group_name_H-M   'P 1'
#
loop_
_entity.id
_entity.type
_entity.pdbx_description
1 polymer ?
#
loop_
_entity_poly.entity_id
_entity_poly.type
_entity_poly.pdbx_seq_one_letter_code
_entity_poly.pdbx_strand_id
1 'polypeptide(L)'
;MAQNMEKKGMIADRCEINRQIRADNKMLRELKAKVAKLAEAVEKSIPIIAETLEAIRNHMIFTQYHLLHNEMQKEVIHDWMNHFNPILNKYNTVKKELKAKVTERKELNVQKDKTSILNPIRHIKLNQQLTTITEEIEELKSRKEQLIFQAECSTDKDVTNLSKKYDQMNNNLDILDSQDISLKKQIEKDAAAFQEEKFRPEPEQYTELLDTRIQIRPDFRDKLIEQLKGTFGKYYDYHRRDIAANEVDYLNVEDPDVFSHRAWELEYQREQEMRRNQPARAKKKSYDMEL
;
A
#
# COMPACT_ATOMS: atom_id res chain seq x y z
N MET A 1 50.70 -50.41 36.26
CA MET A 1 49.58 -49.47 36.48
C MET A 1 48.29 -49.87 35.75
N ALA A 2 48.33 -50.52 34.57
CA ALA A 2 47.12 -51.00 33.88
C ALA A 2 46.34 -52.12 34.63
N GLN A 3 47.03 -53.13 35.18
CA GLN A 3 46.38 -54.25 35.90
C GLN A 3 45.72 -53.86 37.24
N ASN A 4 46.15 -52.75 37.87
CA ASN A 4 45.55 -52.25 39.13
C ASN A 4 44.28 -51.43 38.89
N MET A 5 44.07 -50.97 37.66
CA MET A 5 42.86 -50.26 37.22
C MET A 5 41.77 -51.25 36.74
N GLU A 6 42.16 -52.45 36.33
CA GLU A 6 41.28 -53.57 35.96
C GLU A 6 40.66 -54.24 37.20
N LYS A 7 41.46 -54.49 38.25
CA LYS A 7 40.99 -55.04 39.54
C LYS A 7 40.01 -54.14 40.32
N LYS A 8 39.92 -52.86 39.96
CA LYS A 8 38.98 -51.88 40.55
C LYS A 8 37.71 -51.67 39.72
N GLY A 9 37.45 -52.48 38.67
CA GLY A 9 36.27 -52.37 37.81
C GLY A 9 36.28 -51.20 36.81
N MET A 10 37.11 -50.19 37.04
CA MET A 10 37.11 -48.91 36.33
C MET A 10 37.39 -48.96 34.81
N ILE A 11 38.11 -49.97 34.29
CA ILE A 11 38.38 -50.10 32.84
C ILE A 11 37.19 -50.76 32.10
N ALA A 12 36.56 -51.76 32.71
CA ALA A 12 35.36 -52.42 32.17
C ALA A 12 34.19 -51.42 32.14
N ASP A 13 33.99 -50.69 33.24
CA ASP A 13 32.97 -49.64 33.36
C ASP A 13 33.18 -48.54 32.31
N ARG A 14 34.43 -48.13 32.03
CA ARG A 14 34.72 -47.10 31.02
C ARG A 14 34.40 -47.57 29.59
N CYS A 15 34.66 -48.82 29.26
CA CYS A 15 34.30 -49.40 27.96
C CYS A 15 32.78 -49.56 27.80
N GLU A 16 32.10 -49.96 28.87
CA GLU A 16 30.65 -50.12 28.92
C GLU A 16 29.93 -48.78 28.85
N ILE A 17 30.39 -47.78 29.61
CA ILE A 17 29.93 -46.38 29.51
C ILE A 17 30.13 -45.84 28.09
N ASN A 18 31.30 -46.06 27.47
CA ASN A 18 31.54 -45.63 26.08
C ASN A 18 30.71 -46.39 25.03
N ARG A 19 30.26 -47.61 25.34
CA ARG A 19 29.33 -48.38 24.51
C ARG A 19 27.91 -47.82 24.65
N GLN A 20 27.50 -47.49 25.88
CA GLN A 20 26.22 -46.85 26.17
C GLN A 20 26.13 -45.46 25.53
N ILE A 21 27.14 -44.60 25.69
CA ILE A 21 27.21 -43.28 25.06
C ILE A 21 27.10 -43.40 23.52
N ARG A 22 27.69 -44.43 22.91
CA ARG A 22 27.56 -44.68 21.46
C ARG A 22 26.13 -45.08 21.06
N ALA A 23 25.47 -45.92 21.87
CA ALA A 23 24.08 -46.30 21.65
C ALA A 23 23.13 -45.09 21.82
N ASP A 24 23.34 -44.30 22.87
CA ASP A 24 22.54 -43.10 23.16
C ASP A 24 22.72 -42.04 22.07
N ASN A 25 23.94 -41.82 21.58
CA ASN A 25 24.20 -40.92 20.47
C ASN A 25 23.57 -41.39 19.15
N LYS A 26 23.49 -42.71 18.92
CA LYS A 26 22.78 -43.28 17.77
C LYS A 26 21.27 -43.01 17.90
N MET A 27 20.69 -43.27 19.06
CA MET A 27 19.29 -43.01 19.35
C MET A 27 18.95 -41.51 19.21
N LEU A 28 19.82 -40.62 19.68
CA LEU A 28 19.63 -39.17 19.56
C LEU A 28 19.61 -38.71 18.09
N ARG A 29 20.44 -39.31 17.22
CA ARG A 29 20.42 -39.02 15.77
C ARG A 29 19.13 -39.51 15.11
N GLU A 30 18.67 -40.71 15.48
CA GLU A 30 17.40 -41.25 14.98
C GLU A 30 16.20 -40.42 15.44
N LEU A 31 16.22 -39.95 16.70
CA LEU A 31 15.20 -39.04 17.24
C LEU A 31 15.21 -37.71 16.47
N LYS A 32 16.38 -37.11 16.24
CA LYS A 32 16.51 -35.88 15.44
C LYS A 32 15.98 -36.06 14.03
N ALA A 33 16.25 -37.20 13.38
CA ALA A 33 15.75 -37.49 12.04
C ALA A 33 14.22 -37.65 12.03
N LYS A 34 13.62 -38.29 13.05
CA LYS A 34 12.16 -38.40 13.19
C LYS A 34 11.51 -37.05 13.47
N VAL A 35 12.11 -36.23 14.33
CA VAL A 35 11.65 -34.86 14.61
C VAL A 35 11.72 -33.99 13.36
N ALA A 36 12.79 -34.09 12.57
CA ALA A 36 12.90 -33.38 11.29
C ALA A 36 11.82 -33.82 10.29
N LYS A 37 11.56 -35.14 10.16
CA LYS A 37 10.47 -35.67 9.32
C LYS A 37 9.09 -35.22 9.79
N LEU A 38 8.87 -35.14 11.09
CA LEU A 38 7.62 -34.63 11.67
C LEU A 38 7.47 -33.13 11.43
N ALA A 39 8.54 -32.34 11.58
CA ALA A 39 8.53 -30.90 11.28
C ALA A 39 8.21 -30.66 9.79
N GLU A 40 8.82 -31.42 8.88
CA GLU A 40 8.53 -31.37 7.45
C GLU A 40 7.09 -31.81 7.13
N ALA A 41 6.57 -32.85 7.81
CA ALA A 41 5.19 -33.30 7.63
C ALA A 41 4.15 -32.31 8.18
N VAL A 42 4.50 -31.60 9.27
CA VAL A 42 3.69 -30.52 9.83
C VAL A 42 3.71 -29.31 8.90
N GLU A 43 4.87 -28.93 8.35
CA GLU A 43 4.98 -27.85 7.36
C GLU A 43 4.14 -28.12 6.10
N LYS A 44 3.99 -29.39 5.71
CA LYS A 44 3.12 -29.83 4.60
C LYS A 44 1.67 -30.11 5.02
N SER A 45 1.29 -29.83 6.26
CA SER A 45 -0.08 -30.08 6.71
C SER A 45 -1.06 -29.06 6.14
N ILE A 46 -2.27 -29.50 5.85
CA ILE A 46 -3.32 -28.67 5.27
C ILE A 46 -3.60 -27.38 6.08
N PRO A 47 -3.65 -27.39 7.42
CA PRO A 47 -3.80 -26.16 8.21
C PRO A 47 -2.69 -25.14 7.98
N ILE A 48 -1.43 -25.58 7.92
CA ILE A 48 -0.29 -24.67 7.72
C ILE A 48 -0.27 -24.11 6.31
N ILE A 49 -0.59 -24.94 5.31
CA ILE A 49 -0.71 -24.50 3.91
C ILE A 49 -1.87 -23.48 3.79
N ALA A 50 -3.00 -23.75 4.42
CA ALA A 50 -4.14 -22.82 4.46
C ALA A 50 -3.77 -21.47 5.10
N GLU A 51 -3.15 -21.49 6.28
CA GLU A 51 -2.68 -20.28 6.96
C GLU A 51 -1.68 -19.50 6.11
N THR A 52 -0.75 -20.19 5.45
CA THR A 52 0.26 -19.59 4.57
C THR A 52 -0.39 -18.93 3.36
N LEU A 53 -1.35 -19.60 2.71
CA LEU A 53 -2.10 -19.03 1.59
C LEU A 53 -2.89 -17.78 1.99
N GLU A 54 -3.60 -17.80 3.12
CA GLU A 54 -4.34 -16.62 3.59
C GLU A 54 -3.42 -15.49 4.04
N ALA A 55 -2.23 -15.80 4.59
CA ALA A 55 -1.22 -14.80 4.90
C ALA A 55 -0.68 -14.11 3.64
N ILE A 56 -0.32 -14.89 2.61
CA ILE A 56 0.15 -14.36 1.32
C ILE A 56 -0.96 -13.54 0.66
N ARG A 57 -2.19 -14.07 0.59
CA ARG A 57 -3.35 -13.36 0.04
C ARG A 57 -3.57 -12.02 0.74
N ASN A 58 -3.55 -11.98 2.07
CA ASN A 58 -3.69 -10.74 2.82
C ASN A 58 -2.57 -9.73 2.52
N HIS A 59 -1.32 -10.19 2.41
CA HIS A 59 -0.19 -9.35 2.07
C HIS A 59 -0.34 -8.76 0.65
N MET A 60 -0.80 -9.57 -0.31
CA MET A 60 -1.13 -9.10 -1.65
C MET A 60 -2.25 -8.04 -1.61
N ILE A 61 -3.32 -8.24 -0.84
CA ILE A 61 -4.43 -7.28 -0.76
C ILE A 61 -3.96 -5.97 -0.14
N PHE A 62 -3.15 -6.04 0.92
CA PHE A 62 -2.55 -4.86 1.53
C PHE A 62 -1.68 -4.08 0.52
N THR A 63 -0.90 -4.79 -0.28
CA THR A 63 -0.01 -4.21 -1.30
C THR A 63 -0.81 -3.60 -2.46
N GLN A 64 -1.85 -4.30 -2.93
CA GLN A 64 -2.76 -3.81 -3.98
C GLN A 64 -3.56 -2.59 -3.50
N TYR A 65 -4.03 -2.59 -2.25
CA TYR A 65 -4.64 -1.42 -1.64
C TYR A 65 -3.70 -0.21 -1.63
N HIS A 66 -2.41 -0.43 -1.31
CA HIS A 66 -1.38 0.60 -1.37
C HIS A 66 -1.21 1.18 -2.77
N LEU A 67 -1.19 0.34 -3.82
CA LEU A 67 -1.14 0.78 -5.21
C LEU A 67 -2.36 1.64 -5.58
N LEU A 68 -3.56 1.18 -5.27
CA LEU A 68 -4.80 1.94 -5.51
C LEU A 68 -4.82 3.26 -4.73
N HIS A 69 -4.20 3.31 -3.54
CA HIS A 69 -4.06 4.55 -2.78
C HIS A 69 -3.09 5.53 -3.45
N ASN A 70 -1.94 5.03 -3.93
CA ASN A 70 -0.98 5.83 -4.68
C ASN A 70 -1.59 6.38 -5.96
N GLU A 71 -2.36 5.58 -6.70
CA GLU A 71 -3.05 6.00 -7.92
C GLU A 71 -4.00 7.17 -7.64
N MET A 72 -4.86 7.05 -6.63
CA MET A 72 -5.73 8.16 -6.20
C MET A 72 -4.91 9.42 -5.83
N GLN A 73 -3.78 9.27 -5.12
CA GLN A 73 -2.94 10.42 -4.78
C GLN A 73 -2.36 11.10 -6.04
N LYS A 74 -1.92 10.31 -7.03
CA LYS A 74 -1.43 10.84 -8.30
C LYS A 74 -2.51 11.60 -9.05
N GLU A 75 -3.74 11.09 -9.11
CA GLU A 75 -4.87 11.79 -9.73
C GLU A 75 -5.12 13.15 -9.08
N VAL A 76 -5.18 13.19 -7.75
CA VAL A 76 -5.37 14.45 -7.00
C VAL A 76 -4.23 15.44 -7.27
N ILE A 77 -2.98 14.96 -7.32
CA ILE A 77 -1.83 15.79 -7.64
C ILE A 77 -1.92 16.31 -9.08
N HIS A 78 -2.23 15.46 -10.05
CA HIS A 78 -2.36 15.85 -11.45
C HIS A 78 -3.46 16.89 -11.64
N ASP A 79 -4.64 16.71 -11.05
CA ASP A 79 -5.73 17.67 -11.12
C ASP A 79 -5.33 19.03 -10.56
N TRP A 80 -4.70 19.02 -9.39
CA TRP A 80 -4.18 20.23 -8.76
C TRP A 80 -3.11 20.91 -9.64
N MET A 81 -2.16 20.15 -10.17
CA MET A 81 -1.10 20.69 -11.05
C MET A 81 -1.68 21.26 -12.35
N ASN A 82 -2.63 20.56 -12.98
CA ASN A 82 -3.29 20.97 -14.21
C ASN A 82 -4.05 22.28 -14.03
N HIS A 83 -4.67 22.47 -12.86
CA HIS A 83 -5.32 23.73 -12.51
C HIS A 83 -4.33 24.90 -12.43
N PHE A 84 -3.21 24.73 -11.71
CA PHE A 84 -2.28 25.84 -11.42
C PHE A 84 -1.22 26.09 -12.50
N ASN A 85 -0.82 25.09 -13.28
CA ASN A 85 0.20 25.20 -14.32
C ASN A 85 -0.04 26.37 -15.31
N PRO A 86 -1.23 26.51 -15.95
CA PRO A 86 -1.46 27.62 -16.87
C PRO A 86 -1.44 28.99 -16.17
N ILE A 87 -1.84 29.07 -14.90
CA ILE A 87 -1.88 30.33 -14.13
C ILE A 87 -0.46 30.76 -13.78
N LEU A 88 0.36 29.84 -13.25
CA LEU A 88 1.76 30.08 -12.91
C LEU A 88 2.58 30.48 -14.14
N ASN A 89 2.37 29.82 -15.28
CA ASN A 89 3.06 30.17 -16.53
C ASN A 89 2.71 31.58 -17.00
N LYS A 90 1.41 31.94 -17.02
CA LYS A 90 0.97 33.29 -17.39
C LYS A 90 1.50 34.35 -16.42
N TYR A 91 1.46 34.08 -15.12
CA TYR A 91 1.99 34.99 -14.11
C TYR A 91 3.49 35.26 -14.31
N ASN A 92 4.27 34.20 -14.56
CA ASN A 92 5.71 34.33 -14.81
C ASN A 92 6.03 35.14 -16.08
N THR A 93 5.25 34.94 -17.15
CA THR A 93 5.37 35.73 -18.39
C THR A 93 5.08 37.20 -18.14
N VAL A 94 3.91 37.52 -17.55
CA VAL A 94 3.52 38.91 -17.22
C VAL A 94 4.53 39.56 -16.29
N LYS A 95 5.04 38.83 -15.29
CA LYS A 95 6.09 39.33 -14.37
C LYS A 95 7.38 39.70 -15.11
N LYS A 96 7.77 38.91 -16.12
CA LYS A 96 8.95 39.17 -16.95
C LYS A 96 8.74 40.38 -17.87
N GLU A 97 7.59 40.46 -18.52
CA GLU A 97 7.20 41.59 -19.38
C GLU A 97 7.13 42.89 -18.59
N LEU A 98 6.49 42.87 -17.42
CA LEU A 98 6.41 44.02 -16.52
C LEU A 98 7.80 44.52 -16.13
N LYS A 99 8.73 43.61 -15.81
CA LYS A 99 10.12 43.98 -15.49
C LYS A 99 10.83 44.61 -16.69
N ALA A 100 10.60 44.09 -17.90
CA ALA A 100 11.18 44.63 -19.13
C ALA A 100 10.65 46.05 -19.43
N LYS A 101 9.32 46.24 -19.39
CA LYS A 101 8.66 47.53 -19.61
C LYS A 101 9.05 48.58 -18.58
N VAL A 102 9.16 48.19 -17.31
CA VAL A 102 9.67 49.08 -16.25
C VAL A 102 11.11 49.52 -16.52
N THR A 103 11.93 48.66 -17.13
CA THR A 103 13.32 48.99 -17.51
C THR A 103 13.34 49.91 -18.74
N GLU A 104 12.56 49.61 -19.77
CA GLU A 104 12.38 50.45 -20.97
C GLU A 104 11.95 51.88 -20.58
N ARG A 105 10.99 52.01 -19.65
CA ARG A 105 10.57 53.32 -19.12
C ARG A 105 11.72 54.09 -18.45
N LYS A 106 12.58 53.40 -17.69
CA LYS A 106 13.75 54.02 -17.04
C LYS A 106 14.74 54.51 -18.09
N GLU A 107 14.98 53.72 -19.13
CA GLU A 107 15.89 54.09 -20.23
C GLU A 107 15.36 55.29 -21.01
N LEU A 108 14.06 55.32 -21.34
CA LEU A 108 13.43 56.49 -22.00
C LEU A 108 13.51 57.75 -21.14
N ASN A 109 13.32 57.65 -19.82
CA ASN A 109 13.51 58.79 -18.92
C ASN A 109 14.96 59.30 -18.95
N VAL A 110 15.95 58.40 -18.91
CA VAL A 110 17.37 58.79 -19.04
C VAL A 110 17.66 59.45 -20.40
N GLN A 111 17.06 58.97 -21.49
CA GLN A 111 17.19 59.59 -22.82
C GLN A 111 16.55 60.98 -22.86
N LYS A 112 15.39 61.14 -22.22
CA LYS A 112 14.71 62.43 -22.08
C LYS A 112 15.56 63.42 -21.31
N ASP A 113 16.16 63.02 -20.18
CA ASP A 113 17.02 63.89 -19.35
C ASP A 113 18.28 64.35 -20.11
N LYS A 114 18.82 63.51 -20.99
CA LYS A 114 19.98 63.85 -21.84
C LYS A 114 19.60 64.71 -23.06
N THR A 115 18.33 64.79 -23.42
CA THR A 115 17.88 65.53 -24.60
C THR A 115 17.87 67.03 -24.30
N SER A 116 18.60 67.81 -25.09
CA SER A 116 18.64 69.28 -24.95
C SER A 116 17.23 69.88 -24.93
N ILE A 117 16.99 70.80 -24.00
CA ILE A 117 15.73 71.53 -23.83
C ILE A 117 15.33 72.28 -25.12
N LEU A 118 16.32 72.62 -25.96
CA LEU A 118 16.12 73.30 -27.24
C LEU A 118 15.60 72.38 -28.37
N ASN A 119 15.32 71.10 -28.11
CA ASN A 119 14.75 70.18 -29.08
C ASN A 119 13.31 69.75 -28.71
N PRO A 120 12.31 70.63 -28.92
CA PRO A 120 10.94 70.39 -28.46
C PRO A 120 10.28 69.18 -29.14
N ILE A 121 10.58 68.91 -30.41
CA ILE A 121 10.01 67.78 -31.16
C ILE A 121 10.45 66.45 -30.56
N ARG A 122 11.73 66.30 -30.19
CA ARG A 122 12.22 65.07 -29.54
C ARG A 122 11.61 64.87 -28.16
N HIS A 123 11.45 65.95 -27.37
CA HIS A 123 10.77 65.88 -26.08
C HIS A 123 9.32 65.43 -26.20
N ILE A 124 8.56 65.93 -27.19
CA ILE A 124 7.18 65.50 -27.45
C ILE A 124 7.14 64.00 -27.77
N LYS A 125 8.02 63.52 -28.65
CA LYS A 125 8.06 62.10 -29.03
C LYS A 125 8.41 61.19 -27.84
N LEU A 126 9.41 61.55 -27.04
CA LEU A 126 9.79 60.79 -25.85
C LEU A 126 8.68 60.78 -24.80
N ASN A 127 7.98 61.91 -24.62
CA ASN A 127 6.82 61.96 -23.72
C ASN A 127 5.68 61.07 -24.21
N GLN A 128 5.38 61.03 -25.51
CA GLN A 128 4.37 60.12 -26.07
C GLN A 128 4.73 58.66 -25.79
N GLN A 129 5.98 58.24 -26.04
CA GLN A 129 6.43 56.88 -25.74
C GLN A 129 6.38 56.56 -24.23
N LEU A 130 6.75 57.51 -23.39
CA LEU A 130 6.66 57.36 -21.92
C LEU A 130 5.22 57.19 -21.45
N THR A 131 4.26 57.91 -22.03
CA THR A 131 2.84 57.74 -21.75
C THR A 131 2.38 56.33 -22.13
N THR A 132 2.65 55.91 -23.37
CA THR A 132 2.27 54.57 -23.85
C THR A 132 2.86 53.45 -22.97
N ILE A 133 4.15 53.50 -22.66
CA ILE A 133 4.77 52.48 -21.79
C ILE A 133 4.21 52.53 -20.36
N THR A 134 3.82 53.71 -19.87
CA THR A 134 3.21 53.82 -18.54
C THR A 134 1.83 53.16 -18.50
N GLU A 135 1.03 53.32 -19.55
CA GLU A 135 -0.26 52.62 -19.71
C GLU A 135 -0.06 51.11 -19.77
N GLU A 136 0.84 50.62 -20.62
CA GLU A 136 1.18 49.19 -20.73
C GLU A 136 1.65 48.60 -19.38
N ILE A 137 2.41 49.36 -18.58
CA ILE A 137 2.84 48.93 -17.24
C ILE A 137 1.65 48.77 -16.29
N GLU A 138 0.69 49.70 -16.29
CA GLU A 138 -0.50 49.60 -15.43
C GLU A 138 -1.42 48.45 -15.87
N GLU A 139 -1.57 48.23 -17.18
CA GLU A 139 -2.28 47.06 -17.71
C GLU A 139 -1.63 45.75 -17.27
N LEU A 140 -0.30 45.64 -17.39
CA LEU A 140 0.45 44.45 -16.94
C LEU A 140 0.35 44.26 -15.43
N LYS A 141 0.35 45.32 -14.62
CA LYS A 141 0.12 45.22 -13.17
C LYS A 141 -1.27 44.69 -12.85
N SER A 142 -2.31 45.26 -13.47
CA SER A 142 -3.69 44.81 -13.32
C SER A 142 -3.84 43.34 -13.72
N ARG A 143 -3.23 42.94 -14.85
CA ARG A 143 -3.23 41.54 -15.29
C ARG A 143 -2.50 40.62 -14.31
N LYS A 144 -1.38 41.08 -13.73
CA LYS A 144 -0.65 40.33 -12.71
C LYS A 144 -1.50 40.12 -11.46
N GLU A 145 -2.22 41.14 -11.00
CA GLU A 145 -3.13 41.05 -9.85
C GLU A 145 -4.29 40.09 -10.11
N GLN A 146 -4.87 40.12 -11.31
CA GLN A 146 -5.89 39.15 -11.72
C GLN A 146 -5.37 37.71 -11.67
N LEU A 147 -4.12 37.47 -12.10
CA LEU A 147 -3.50 36.14 -12.05
C LEU A 147 -3.17 35.69 -10.62
N ILE A 148 -2.76 36.62 -9.75
CA ILE A 148 -2.58 36.35 -8.31
C ILE A 148 -3.92 35.88 -7.71
N PHE A 149 -5.01 36.57 -8.03
CA PHE A 149 -6.34 36.21 -7.57
C PHE A 149 -6.82 34.86 -8.13
N GLN A 150 -6.61 34.60 -9.43
CA GLN A 150 -6.92 33.30 -10.04
C GLN A 150 -6.14 32.15 -9.42
N ALA A 151 -4.91 32.41 -8.95
CA ALA A 151 -4.09 31.45 -8.23
C ALA A 151 -4.52 31.27 -6.75
N GLU A 152 -5.66 31.83 -6.35
CA GLU A 152 -6.15 31.85 -4.96
C GLU A 152 -5.10 32.42 -3.97
N CYS A 153 -4.28 33.34 -4.47
CA CYS A 153 -3.20 33.99 -3.72
C CYS A 153 -3.57 35.45 -3.41
N SER A 154 -2.95 36.02 -2.37
CA SER A 154 -3.12 37.44 -2.05
C SER A 154 -1.91 38.29 -2.45
N THR A 155 -0.72 37.69 -2.54
CA THR A 155 0.52 38.42 -2.81
C THR A 155 1.46 37.66 -3.74
N ASP A 156 2.46 38.36 -4.31
CA ASP A 156 3.55 37.72 -5.07
C ASP A 156 4.33 36.69 -4.23
N LYS A 157 4.39 36.88 -2.91
CA LYS A 157 5.02 35.93 -1.98
C LYS A 157 4.23 34.64 -1.93
N ASP A 158 2.90 34.71 -1.91
CA ASP A 158 2.02 33.54 -1.91
C ASP A 158 2.14 32.77 -3.22
N VAL A 159 2.20 33.45 -4.36
CA VAL A 159 2.44 32.82 -5.67
C VAL A 159 3.82 32.12 -5.70
N THR A 160 4.83 32.71 -5.07
CA THR A 160 6.15 32.07 -4.96
C THR A 160 6.08 30.81 -4.09
N ASN A 161 5.31 30.82 -3.01
CA ASN A 161 5.07 29.63 -2.18
C ASN A 161 4.27 28.56 -2.94
N LEU A 162 3.28 28.97 -3.73
CA LEU A 162 2.51 28.08 -4.60
C LEU A 162 3.43 27.39 -5.63
N SER A 163 4.33 28.15 -6.26
CA SER A 163 5.33 27.57 -7.17
C SER A 163 6.21 26.53 -6.47
N LYS A 164 6.66 26.80 -5.24
CA LYS A 164 7.45 25.81 -4.47
C LYS A 164 6.63 24.56 -4.15
N LYS A 165 5.34 24.72 -3.80
CA LYS A 165 4.43 23.58 -3.59
C LYS A 165 4.24 22.79 -4.89
N TYR A 166 4.17 23.47 -6.03
CA TYR A 166 4.08 22.82 -7.34
C TYR A 166 5.30 21.94 -7.61
N ASP A 167 6.50 22.46 -7.39
CA ASP A 167 7.74 21.67 -7.53
C ASP A 167 7.77 20.49 -6.54
N GLN A 168 7.30 20.69 -5.31
CA GLN A 168 7.18 19.61 -4.31
C GLN A 168 6.18 18.52 -4.75
N MET A 169 5.03 18.90 -5.29
CA MET A 169 4.04 17.94 -5.80
C MET A 169 4.60 17.14 -6.97
N ASN A 170 5.36 17.78 -7.85
CA ASN A 170 6.05 17.09 -8.93
C ASN A 170 7.04 16.04 -8.39
N ASN A 171 7.86 16.39 -7.39
CA ASN A 171 8.77 15.42 -6.76
C ASN A 171 8.01 14.29 -6.05
N ASN A 172 6.83 14.56 -5.50
CA ASN A 172 6.00 13.52 -4.89
C ASN A 172 5.51 12.51 -5.92
N LEU A 173 5.20 12.93 -7.16
CA LEU A 173 4.84 11.99 -8.25
C LEU A 173 5.98 11.00 -8.51
N ASP A 174 7.22 11.48 -8.60
CA ASP A 174 8.40 10.62 -8.82
C ASP A 174 8.58 9.59 -7.69
N ILE A 175 8.29 9.99 -6.44
CA ILE A 175 8.30 9.10 -5.26
C ILE A 175 7.20 8.04 -5.39
N LEU A 176 5.98 8.43 -5.73
CA LEU A 176 4.85 7.51 -5.89
C LEU A 176 5.08 6.54 -7.06
N ASP A 177 5.68 6.99 -8.17
CA ASP A 177 6.07 6.12 -9.28
C ASP A 177 7.12 5.09 -8.84
N SER A 178 8.13 5.52 -8.10
CA SER A 178 9.16 4.61 -7.56
C SER A 178 8.56 3.58 -6.60
N GLN A 179 7.61 4.00 -5.76
CA GLN A 179 6.88 3.09 -4.86
C GLN A 179 6.05 2.07 -5.65
N ASP A 180 5.31 2.50 -6.67
CA ASP A 180 4.47 1.61 -7.47
C ASP A 180 5.28 0.52 -8.16
N ILE A 181 6.48 0.84 -8.66
CA ILE A 181 7.39 -0.16 -9.24
C ILE A 181 7.75 -1.22 -8.19
N SER A 182 8.09 -0.80 -6.97
CA SER A 182 8.43 -1.72 -5.89
C SER A 182 7.24 -2.57 -5.46
N LEU A 183 6.06 -1.97 -5.33
CA LEU A 183 4.83 -2.65 -4.91
C LEU A 183 4.36 -3.66 -5.95
N LYS A 184 4.37 -3.31 -7.25
CA LYS A 184 4.03 -4.24 -8.35
C LYS A 184 4.96 -5.46 -8.36
N LYS A 185 6.27 -5.24 -8.20
CA LYS A 185 7.24 -6.33 -8.08
C LYS A 185 6.98 -7.23 -6.86
N GLN A 186 6.52 -6.64 -5.75
CA GLN A 186 6.16 -7.41 -4.56
C GLN A 186 4.91 -8.26 -4.81
N ILE A 187 3.89 -7.73 -5.48
CA ILE A 187 2.70 -8.49 -5.90
C ILE A 187 3.07 -9.65 -6.81
N GLU A 188 3.94 -9.45 -7.80
CA GLU A 188 4.40 -10.53 -8.68
C GLU A 188 5.09 -11.65 -7.91
N LYS A 189 5.95 -11.29 -6.94
CA LYS A 189 6.63 -12.25 -6.07
C LYS A 189 5.65 -13.02 -5.20
N ASP A 190 4.69 -12.32 -4.61
CA ASP A 190 3.70 -12.94 -3.72
C ASP A 190 2.71 -13.81 -4.50
N ALA A 191 2.32 -13.40 -5.71
CA ALA A 191 1.52 -14.22 -6.61
C ALA A 191 2.25 -15.52 -6.97
N ALA A 192 3.55 -15.45 -7.28
CA ALA A 192 4.35 -16.65 -7.53
C ALA A 192 4.42 -17.55 -6.29
N ALA A 193 4.66 -17.00 -5.11
CA ALA A 193 4.68 -17.74 -3.85
C ALA A 193 3.30 -18.37 -3.54
N PHE A 194 2.22 -17.65 -3.81
CA PHE A 194 0.85 -18.15 -3.65
C PHE A 194 0.59 -19.35 -4.56
N GLN A 195 0.98 -19.27 -5.83
CA GLN A 195 0.84 -20.39 -6.76
C GLN A 195 1.66 -21.59 -6.33
N GLU A 196 2.92 -21.39 -5.92
CA GLU A 196 3.77 -22.47 -5.41
C GLU A 196 3.14 -23.16 -4.18
N GLU A 197 2.62 -22.39 -3.22
CA GLU A 197 1.99 -22.92 -2.01
C GLU A 197 0.67 -23.66 -2.33
N LYS A 198 -0.12 -23.12 -3.26
CA LYS A 198 -1.44 -23.66 -3.67
C LYS A 198 -1.35 -25.08 -4.20
N PHE A 199 -0.25 -25.41 -4.88
CA PHE A 199 -0.03 -26.73 -5.50
C PHE A 199 0.85 -27.67 -4.65
N ARG A 200 1.14 -27.33 -3.38
CA ARG A 200 1.85 -28.25 -2.47
C ARG A 200 1.04 -29.48 -2.04
N PRO A 201 -0.27 -29.37 -1.72
CA PRO A 201 -1.09 -30.52 -1.35
C PRO A 201 -1.31 -31.50 -2.51
N GLU A 202 -1.55 -32.75 -2.18
CA GLU A 202 -2.02 -33.73 -3.18
C GLU A 202 -3.46 -33.39 -3.62
N PRO A 203 -3.86 -33.72 -4.87
CA PRO A 203 -5.17 -33.34 -5.41
C PRO A 203 -6.38 -33.78 -4.56
N GLU A 204 -6.27 -34.92 -3.87
CA GLU A 204 -7.31 -35.43 -2.97
C GLU A 204 -7.54 -34.52 -1.74
N GLN A 205 -6.56 -33.69 -1.40
CA GLN A 205 -6.60 -32.81 -0.22
C GLN A 205 -7.10 -31.40 -0.55
N TYR A 206 -7.36 -31.06 -1.82
CA TYR A 206 -7.79 -29.71 -2.20
C TYR A 206 -9.14 -29.30 -1.59
N THR A 207 -10.07 -30.24 -1.43
CA THR A 207 -11.34 -29.96 -0.74
C THR A 207 -11.12 -29.64 0.73
N GLU A 208 -10.27 -30.40 1.41
CA GLU A 208 -9.92 -30.17 2.82
C GLU A 208 -9.19 -28.83 3.00
N LEU A 209 -8.31 -28.49 2.07
CA LEU A 209 -7.64 -27.18 2.03
C LEU A 209 -8.65 -26.05 1.88
N LEU A 210 -9.58 -26.17 0.93
CA LEU A 210 -10.62 -25.16 0.71
C LEU A 210 -11.47 -24.96 1.97
N ASP A 211 -11.92 -26.05 2.60
CA ASP A 211 -12.72 -26.00 3.83
C ASP A 211 -11.97 -25.32 4.98
N THR A 212 -10.68 -25.67 5.13
CA THR A 212 -9.81 -25.09 6.15
C THR A 212 -9.61 -23.59 5.92
N ARG A 213 -9.36 -23.18 4.67
CA ARG A 213 -9.22 -21.76 4.30
C ARG A 213 -10.51 -20.98 4.53
N ILE A 214 -11.67 -21.53 4.16
CA ILE A 214 -12.98 -20.91 4.44
C ILE A 214 -13.16 -20.67 5.94
N GLN A 215 -12.76 -21.61 6.78
CA GLN A 215 -12.89 -21.49 8.22
C GLN A 215 -12.01 -20.38 8.82
N ILE A 216 -10.78 -20.21 8.35
CA ILE A 216 -9.83 -19.24 8.94
C ILE A 216 -9.86 -17.86 8.27
N ARG A 217 -10.34 -17.75 7.02
CA ARG A 217 -10.36 -16.50 6.24
C ARG A 217 -10.99 -15.30 6.95
N PRO A 218 -12.10 -15.43 7.72
CA PRO A 218 -12.65 -14.31 8.49
C PRO A 218 -11.64 -13.68 9.46
N ASP A 219 -10.90 -14.49 10.21
CA ASP A 219 -9.89 -13.99 11.17
C ASP A 219 -8.74 -13.26 10.46
N PHE A 220 -8.34 -13.77 9.30
CA PHE A 220 -7.35 -13.11 8.44
C PHE A 220 -7.88 -11.79 7.89
N ARG A 221 -9.14 -11.75 7.45
CA ARG A 221 -9.78 -10.52 6.97
C ARG A 221 -9.81 -9.45 8.05
N ASP A 222 -10.16 -9.81 9.29
CA ASP A 222 -10.22 -8.85 10.39
C ASP A 222 -8.83 -8.30 10.72
N LYS A 223 -7.80 -9.16 10.76
CA LYS A 223 -6.40 -8.73 10.93
C LYS A 223 -5.96 -7.77 9.82
N LEU A 224 -6.30 -8.07 8.57
CA LEU A 224 -6.01 -7.20 7.43
C LEU A 224 -6.70 -5.83 7.57
N ILE A 225 -7.97 -5.81 7.98
CA ILE A 225 -8.72 -4.57 8.18
C ILE A 225 -8.04 -3.71 9.27
N GLU A 226 -7.66 -4.31 10.39
CA GLU A 226 -6.96 -3.60 11.45
C GLU A 226 -5.59 -3.07 11.00
N GLN A 227 -4.84 -3.85 10.20
CA GLN A 227 -3.59 -3.40 9.61
C GLN A 227 -3.80 -2.23 8.64
N LEU A 228 -4.80 -2.30 7.76
CA LEU A 228 -5.12 -1.22 6.83
C LEU A 228 -5.55 0.06 7.57
N LYS A 229 -6.39 -0.05 8.60
CA LYS A 229 -6.76 1.10 9.45
C LYS A 229 -5.56 1.67 10.20
N GLY A 230 -4.67 0.80 10.71
CA GLY A 230 -3.45 1.24 11.39
C GLY A 230 -2.50 2.02 10.48
N THR A 231 -2.32 1.56 9.24
CA THR A 231 -1.41 2.19 8.27
C THR A 231 -1.99 3.45 7.65
N PHE A 232 -3.25 3.41 7.21
CA PHE A 232 -3.87 4.50 6.45
C PHE A 232 -4.70 5.46 7.31
N GLY A 233 -5.05 5.08 8.53
CA GLY A 233 -5.80 5.91 9.47
C GLY A 233 -7.08 6.46 8.86
N LYS A 234 -7.20 7.79 8.83
CA LYS A 234 -8.35 8.50 8.25
C LYS A 234 -8.51 8.33 6.73
N TYR A 235 -7.48 7.80 6.06
CA TYR A 235 -7.48 7.52 4.63
C TYR A 235 -7.79 6.05 4.31
N TYR A 236 -8.19 5.27 5.32
CA TYR A 236 -8.76 3.95 5.11
C TYR A 236 -10.11 4.07 4.39
N ASP A 237 -10.27 3.32 3.31
CA ASP A 237 -11.47 3.25 2.52
C ASP A 237 -11.89 1.79 2.29
N TYR A 238 -13.14 1.47 2.62
CA TYR A 238 -13.60 0.09 2.55
C TYR A 238 -13.85 -0.37 1.10
N HIS A 239 -14.24 0.54 0.20
CA HIS A 239 -14.46 0.21 -1.21
C HIS A 239 -13.14 -0.16 -1.89
N ARG A 240 -12.08 0.60 -1.64
CA ARG A 240 -10.74 0.30 -2.14
C ARG A 240 -10.23 -1.04 -1.63
N ARG A 241 -10.51 -1.40 -0.37
CA ARG A 241 -10.19 -2.73 0.15
C ARG A 241 -10.91 -3.82 -0.66
N ASP A 242 -12.18 -3.64 -0.96
CA ASP A 242 -12.96 -4.64 -1.69
C ASP A 242 -12.50 -4.76 -3.15
N ILE A 243 -12.14 -3.63 -3.79
CA ILE A 243 -11.51 -3.64 -5.12
C ILE A 243 -10.16 -4.40 -5.07
N ALA A 244 -9.30 -4.07 -4.11
CA ALA A 244 -8.01 -4.75 -3.95
C ALA A 244 -8.17 -6.26 -3.71
N ALA A 245 -9.17 -6.66 -2.91
CA ALA A 245 -9.48 -8.07 -2.67
C ALA A 245 -9.88 -8.79 -3.97
N ASN A 246 -10.77 -8.19 -4.75
CA ASN A 246 -11.22 -8.76 -6.03
C ASN A 246 -10.08 -8.88 -7.06
N GLU A 247 -9.21 -7.87 -7.14
CA GLU A 247 -8.06 -7.89 -8.02
C GLU A 247 -7.06 -8.99 -7.63
N VAL A 248 -6.81 -9.18 -6.33
CA VAL A 248 -5.97 -10.28 -5.84
C VAL A 248 -6.59 -11.64 -6.10
N ASP A 249 -7.90 -11.79 -5.90
CA ASP A 249 -8.60 -13.05 -6.19
C ASP A 249 -8.48 -13.42 -7.68
N TYR A 250 -8.61 -12.43 -8.57
CA TYR A 250 -8.37 -12.60 -10.00
C TYR A 250 -6.92 -13.03 -10.29
N LEU A 251 -5.93 -12.34 -9.70
CA LEU A 251 -4.51 -12.67 -9.88
C LEU A 251 -4.16 -14.08 -9.37
N ASN A 252 -4.79 -14.51 -8.28
CA ASN A 252 -4.57 -15.82 -7.68
C ASN A 252 -5.38 -16.95 -8.36
N VAL A 253 -6.21 -16.60 -9.35
CA VAL A 253 -7.15 -17.51 -10.01
C VAL A 253 -8.00 -18.23 -8.96
N GLU A 254 -8.52 -17.44 -8.03
CA GLU A 254 -9.53 -17.86 -7.07
C GLU A 254 -10.90 -17.46 -7.61
N ASP A 255 -11.83 -18.42 -7.60
CA ASP A 255 -13.21 -18.15 -7.95
C ASP A 255 -14.00 -17.83 -6.66
N PRO A 256 -14.47 -16.59 -6.48
CA PRO A 256 -15.28 -16.21 -5.33
C PRO A 256 -16.56 -17.05 -5.19
N ASP A 257 -17.13 -17.52 -6.30
CA ASP A 257 -18.34 -18.33 -6.29
C ASP A 257 -18.07 -19.72 -5.72
N VAL A 258 -16.90 -20.31 -6.01
CA VAL A 258 -16.47 -21.59 -5.42
C VAL A 258 -16.34 -21.47 -3.90
N PHE A 259 -15.70 -20.41 -3.42
CA PHE A 259 -15.58 -20.15 -1.98
C PHE A 259 -16.94 -19.93 -1.33
N SER A 260 -17.80 -19.11 -1.95
CA SER A 260 -19.11 -18.76 -1.40
C SER A 260 -20.05 -19.97 -1.37
N HIS A 261 -20.08 -20.75 -2.44
CA HIS A 261 -20.87 -21.96 -2.54
C HIS A 261 -20.44 -23.00 -1.49
N ARG A 262 -19.14 -23.26 -1.39
CA ARG A 262 -18.62 -24.23 -0.41
C ARG A 262 -18.83 -23.77 1.04
N ALA A 263 -18.69 -22.47 1.32
CA ALA A 263 -18.99 -21.92 2.64
C ALA A 263 -20.46 -22.14 3.03
N TRP A 264 -21.38 -21.91 2.08
CA TRP A 264 -22.80 -22.18 2.28
C TRP A 264 -23.07 -23.68 2.53
N GLU A 265 -22.43 -24.59 1.78
CA GLU A 265 -22.56 -26.03 2.01
C GLU A 265 -22.13 -26.44 3.43
N LEU A 266 -20.99 -25.92 3.89
CA LEU A 266 -20.48 -26.19 5.24
C LEU A 266 -21.41 -25.66 6.33
N GLU A 267 -21.94 -24.45 6.15
CA GLU A 267 -22.90 -23.86 7.07
C GLU A 267 -24.21 -24.66 7.12
N TYR A 268 -24.72 -25.05 5.95
CA TYR A 268 -25.91 -25.90 5.84
C TYR A 268 -25.70 -27.26 6.52
N GLN A 269 -24.54 -27.90 6.34
CA GLN A 269 -24.22 -29.16 7.01
C GLN A 269 -24.18 -29.00 8.54
N ARG A 270 -23.53 -27.95 9.06
CA ARG A 270 -23.51 -27.64 10.50
C ARG A 270 -24.92 -27.42 11.06
N GLU A 271 -25.79 -26.72 10.33
CA GLU A 271 -27.19 -26.54 10.72
C GLU A 271 -27.94 -27.88 10.80
N GLN A 272 -27.75 -28.77 9.82
CA GLN A 272 -28.41 -30.08 9.81
C GLN A 272 -27.93 -30.96 10.97
N GLU A 273 -26.63 -30.96 11.27
CA GLU A 273 -26.08 -31.66 12.43
C GLU A 273 -26.63 -31.10 13.75
N MET A 274 -26.69 -29.78 13.90
CA MET A 274 -27.28 -29.15 15.07
C MET A 274 -28.75 -29.52 15.25
N ARG A 275 -29.53 -29.58 14.16
CA ARG A 275 -30.93 -30.01 14.19
C ARG A 275 -31.08 -31.49 14.56
N ARG A 276 -30.19 -32.37 14.09
CA ARG A 276 -30.16 -33.79 14.47
C ARG A 276 -29.77 -34.00 15.94
N ASN A 277 -28.88 -33.15 16.45
CA ASN A 277 -28.38 -33.20 17.81
C ASN A 277 -29.25 -32.41 18.82
N GLN A 278 -30.32 -31.75 18.36
CA GLN A 278 -31.28 -31.12 19.26
C GLN A 278 -32.08 -32.19 20.02
N PRO A 279 -32.08 -32.18 21.37
CA PRO A 279 -32.88 -33.13 22.13
C PRO A 279 -34.35 -32.93 21.81
N ALA A 280 -35.05 -34.03 21.48
CA ALA A 280 -36.48 -34.01 21.25
C ALA A 280 -37.16 -33.37 22.47
N ARG A 281 -37.86 -32.24 22.27
CA ARG A 281 -38.69 -31.61 23.31
C ARG A 281 -39.57 -32.70 23.93
N ALA A 282 -39.30 -33.06 25.18
CA ALA A 282 -40.17 -33.93 25.94
C ALA A 282 -41.56 -33.28 25.94
N LYS A 283 -42.54 -33.90 25.26
CA LYS A 283 -43.94 -33.51 25.37
C LYS A 283 -44.28 -33.55 26.86
N LYS A 284 -44.48 -32.38 27.48
CA LYS A 284 -45.08 -32.30 28.81
C LYS A 284 -46.41 -33.06 28.74
N LYS A 285 -46.47 -34.23 29.38
CA LYS A 285 -47.76 -34.87 29.68
C LYS A 285 -48.51 -33.90 30.59
N SER A 286 -49.56 -33.27 30.08
CA SER A 286 -50.53 -32.58 30.91
C SER A 286 -51.17 -33.61 31.82
N TYR A 287 -50.93 -33.49 33.12
CA TYR A 287 -51.55 -34.27 34.19
C TYR A 287 -52.97 -33.71 34.48
N ASP A 288 -53.88 -34.63 34.78
CA ASP A 288 -55.18 -34.54 35.46
C ASP A 288 -56.38 -33.81 34.82
N MET A 289 -57.36 -34.62 34.40
CA MET A 289 -58.79 -34.34 34.59
C MET A 289 -59.24 -35.10 35.84
N GLU A 290 -59.43 -34.38 36.95
CA GLU A 290 -60.39 -34.80 37.99
C GLU A 290 -61.65 -33.96 37.81
N LEU A 291 -62.76 -34.64 37.49
CA LEU A 291 -64.16 -34.23 37.75
C LEU A 291 -65.05 -35.48 37.70
#